data_AF-A0AAE8QFS6-F1
#
_entry.id   AF-A0AAE8QFS6-F1
#
_cell.length_a   1.000
_cell.length_b   1.000
_cell.length_c   1.000
_cell.angle_alpha   90.00
_cell.angle_beta   90.00
_cell.angle_gamma   90.00
#
_symmetry.space_group_name_H-M   'P 1'
#
loop_
_entity.id
_entity.type
_entity.pdbx_description
1 polymer ?
#
loop_
_entity_poly.entity_id
_entity_poly.type
_entity_poly.pdbx_seq_one_letter_code
_entity_poly.pdbx_strand_id
1 'polypeptide(L)'
;MDISQRPGSVLRHPGYLNFAASRVFSSLSFQSIGIAMGWMIYDQTHSAFALGLVGFCQFLPMAVLTFVVGHVADRFDRRRIGLVCQLVEAVTALVLAIATWQQWLTPAGILAAVTVLGAVVAFERPTMAALLPNIVPASMLQKAVATSTSMMQTALIIGPSLGGLLYGLHPVAPFAIAALLFAVASFNVISIRMQWSPAKREPVTLASVFAGVSFIRSRPVMLGTISLDLFAVLLGGATALLPMFARDILHAGPWGLGLLRAAPAIGALAMSIVLARRPLESNVGRKMLAAVAVFGVATIVFSLSTNIALSVMALLVVGASDTVSVVVRSSLVQLLTPDEMRGRVSAVNSLFIGTSNQLGEFESGMMAAALGPVATGFVGGLGTIVVVLLWMRLFPDLTKVKTLQG
;
A
#
# COMPACT_ATOMS: atom_id res chain seq x y z
N MET A 1 -37.93 13.05 -22.23
CA MET A 1 -36.51 12.90 -21.86
C MET A 1 -36.28 13.90 -20.74
N ASP A 2 -36.30 13.43 -19.50
CA ASP A 2 -36.45 14.25 -18.29
C ASP A 2 -35.08 14.79 -17.83
N ILE A 3 -34.96 16.11 -17.69
CA ILE A 3 -33.71 16.85 -17.45
C ILE A 3 -33.37 16.91 -15.93
N SER A 4 -34.10 16.15 -15.10
CA SER A 4 -34.07 16.27 -13.63
C SER A 4 -33.07 15.36 -12.87
N GLN A 5 -32.31 14.48 -13.53
CA GLN A 5 -31.35 13.59 -12.85
C GLN A 5 -29.88 13.95 -13.11
N ARG A 6 -29.47 15.19 -12.85
CA ARG A 6 -28.04 15.43 -12.57
C ARG A 6 -27.72 14.73 -11.26
N PRO A 7 -26.84 13.71 -11.21
CA PRO A 7 -26.52 13.08 -9.94
C PRO A 7 -25.90 14.16 -9.07
N GLY A 8 -26.58 14.50 -7.96
CA GLY A 8 -26.09 15.48 -7.00
C GLY A 8 -24.64 15.18 -6.62
N SER A 9 -23.88 16.23 -6.29
CA SER A 9 -22.49 16.06 -5.86
C SER A 9 -22.44 15.05 -4.71
N VAL A 10 -21.65 13.98 -4.85
CA VAL A 10 -21.50 12.95 -3.81
C VAL A 10 -21.02 13.56 -2.49
N LEU A 11 -20.27 14.66 -2.56
CA LEU A 11 -19.83 15.44 -1.42
C LEU A 11 -20.97 16.08 -0.63
N ARG A 12 -22.17 16.22 -1.20
CA ARG A 12 -23.35 16.74 -0.49
C ARG A 12 -24.22 15.63 0.10
N HIS A 13 -23.87 14.36 -0.13
CA HIS A 13 -24.63 13.24 0.43
C HIS A 13 -24.39 13.14 1.95
N PRO A 14 -25.45 13.06 2.78
CA PRO A 14 -25.31 12.87 4.22
C PRO A 14 -24.45 11.65 4.53
N GLY A 15 -23.47 11.81 5.43
CA GLY A 15 -22.57 10.73 5.86
C GLY A 15 -21.37 10.44 4.94
N TYR A 16 -21.41 10.82 3.66
CA TYR A 16 -20.27 10.58 2.76
C TYR A 16 -19.04 11.41 3.14
N LEU A 17 -19.22 12.70 3.47
CA LEU A 17 -18.11 13.55 3.92
C LEU A 17 -17.46 13.02 5.20
N ASN A 18 -18.25 12.60 6.18
CA ASN A 18 -17.73 12.04 7.42
C ASN A 18 -16.95 10.73 7.15
N PHE A 19 -17.48 9.87 6.28
CA PHE A 19 -16.76 8.68 5.83
C PHE A 19 -15.43 9.01 5.14
N ALA A 20 -15.47 9.92 4.17
CA ALA A 20 -14.29 10.31 3.42
C ALA A 20 -13.24 10.99 4.32
N ALA A 21 -13.66 11.88 5.22
CA ALA A 21 -12.81 12.54 6.20
C ALA A 21 -12.18 11.54 7.17
N SER A 22 -12.96 10.59 7.70
CA SER A 22 -12.43 9.51 8.54
C SER A 22 -11.32 8.73 7.84
N ARG A 23 -11.57 8.30 6.60
CA ARG A 23 -10.57 7.58 5.79
C ARG A 23 -9.31 8.41 5.56
N VAL A 24 -9.45 9.71 5.28
CA VAL A 24 -8.30 10.60 5.02
C VAL A 24 -7.48 10.80 6.27
N PHE A 25 -8.12 11.09 7.40
CA PHE A 25 -7.41 11.31 8.67
C PHE A 25 -6.76 10.02 9.19
N SER A 26 -7.43 8.88 9.11
CA SER A 26 -6.84 7.58 9.45
C SER A 26 -5.62 7.28 8.57
N SER A 27 -5.75 7.44 7.25
CA SER A 27 -4.65 7.20 6.29
C SER A 27 -3.45 8.14 6.51
N LEU A 28 -3.68 9.45 6.69
CA LEU A 28 -2.61 10.41 6.98
C LEU A 28 -1.87 10.08 8.27
N SER A 29 -2.61 9.70 9.32
CA SER A 29 -2.05 9.30 10.61
C SER A 29 -1.19 8.06 10.49
N PHE A 30 -1.71 7.03 9.82
CA PHE A 30 -1.02 5.77 9.60
C PHE A 30 0.29 5.97 8.83
N GLN A 31 0.25 6.72 7.73
CA GLN A 31 1.45 7.03 6.93
C GLN A 31 2.47 7.86 7.71
N SER A 32 2.00 8.84 8.50
CA SER A 32 2.85 9.72 9.31
C SER A 32 3.58 8.95 10.42
N ILE A 33 2.86 8.16 11.22
CA ILE A 33 3.47 7.35 12.28
C ILE A 33 4.41 6.29 11.68
N GLY A 34 4.04 5.66 10.56
CA GLY A 34 4.90 4.65 9.91
C GLY A 34 6.31 5.19 9.59
N ILE A 35 6.39 6.43 9.08
CA ILE A 35 7.69 7.10 8.83
C ILE A 35 8.42 7.42 10.13
N ALA A 36 7.72 7.94 11.13
CA ALA A 36 8.31 8.26 12.43
C ALA A 36 8.87 7.02 13.13
N MET A 37 8.13 5.91 13.15
CA MET A 37 8.57 4.64 13.75
C MET A 37 9.76 4.04 13.00
N GLY A 38 9.73 4.03 11.67
CA GLY A 38 10.84 3.55 10.86
C GLY A 38 12.13 4.37 11.04
N TRP A 39 12.01 5.69 11.14
CA TRP A 39 13.16 6.54 11.46
C TRP A 39 13.66 6.32 12.88
N MET A 40 12.74 6.32 13.87
CA MET A 40 13.10 6.22 15.29
C MET A 40 13.73 4.88 15.64
N ILE A 41 13.22 3.76 15.11
CA ILE A 41 13.83 2.45 15.37
C ILE A 41 15.24 2.39 14.80
N TYR A 42 15.46 2.99 13.62
CA TYR A 42 16.78 3.04 13.00
C TYR A 42 17.72 3.98 13.76
N ASP A 43 17.21 5.10 14.25
CA ASP A 43 17.96 6.06 15.06
C ASP A 43 18.43 5.48 16.39
N GLN A 44 17.62 4.64 17.03
CA GLN A 44 17.99 3.99 18.29
C GLN A 44 18.89 2.76 18.10
N THR A 45 18.70 2.00 17.03
CA THR A 45 19.36 0.68 16.86
C THR A 45 20.51 0.68 15.87
N HIS A 46 20.54 1.64 14.94
CA HIS A 46 21.42 1.65 13.77
C HIS A 46 21.43 0.33 12.99
N SER A 47 20.32 -0.41 13.05
CA SER A 47 20.23 -1.78 12.56
C SER A 47 19.22 -1.91 11.43
N ALA A 48 19.72 -2.31 10.25
CA ALA A 48 18.90 -2.68 9.11
C ALA A 48 17.94 -3.84 9.42
N PHE A 49 18.38 -4.78 10.26
CA PHE A 49 17.57 -5.91 10.68
C PHE A 49 16.36 -5.47 11.51
N ALA A 50 16.55 -4.52 12.44
CA ALA A 50 15.45 -3.97 13.23
C ALA A 50 14.42 -3.26 12.35
N LEU A 51 14.89 -2.58 11.29
CA LEU A 51 14.01 -1.94 10.31
C LEU A 51 13.22 -2.97 9.46
N GLY A 52 13.87 -4.05 9.03
CA GLY A 52 13.18 -5.18 8.38
C GLY A 52 12.15 -5.85 9.28
N LEU A 53 12.41 -5.90 10.58
CA LEU A 53 11.49 -6.46 11.57
C LEU A 53 10.21 -5.61 11.73
N VAL A 54 10.27 -4.29 11.47
CA VAL A 54 9.06 -3.43 11.42
C VAL A 54 8.08 -3.93 10.36
N GLY A 55 8.55 -4.13 9.11
CA GLY A 55 7.70 -4.66 8.04
C GLY A 55 7.13 -6.04 8.40
N PHE A 56 7.99 -6.94 8.90
CA PHE A 56 7.56 -8.26 9.33
C PHE A 56 6.49 -8.23 10.44
N CYS A 57 6.70 -7.42 11.50
CA CYS A 57 5.75 -7.23 12.59
C CYS A 57 4.44 -6.60 12.12
N GLN A 58 4.46 -5.77 11.09
CA GLN A 58 3.24 -5.20 10.50
C GLN A 58 2.47 -6.24 9.69
N PHE A 59 3.18 -7.12 8.97
CA PHE A 59 2.58 -8.10 8.06
C PHE A 59 2.08 -9.36 8.74
N LEU A 60 2.86 -9.95 9.65
CA LEU A 60 2.54 -11.21 10.30
C LEU A 60 1.12 -11.22 10.91
N PRO A 61 0.72 -10.24 11.75
CA PRO A 61 -0.64 -10.21 12.28
C PRO A 61 -1.67 -10.03 11.17
N MET A 62 -1.39 -9.20 10.16
CA MET A 62 -2.30 -8.99 9.03
C MET A 62 -2.57 -10.30 8.28
N ALA A 63 -1.53 -11.08 7.97
CA ALA A 63 -1.64 -12.35 7.26
C ALA A 63 -2.41 -13.39 8.07
N VAL A 64 -2.09 -13.53 9.36
CA VAL A 64 -2.75 -14.49 10.26
C VAL A 64 -4.21 -14.12 10.48
N LEU A 65 -4.50 -12.83 10.70
CA LEU A 65 -5.85 -12.35 11.02
C LEU A 65 -6.76 -12.25 9.79
N THR A 66 -6.22 -12.19 8.57
CA THR A 66 -7.02 -12.14 7.33
C THR A 66 -8.07 -13.26 7.26
N PHE A 67 -7.76 -14.46 7.77
CA PHE A 67 -8.71 -15.58 7.82
C PHE A 67 -9.84 -15.39 8.84
N VAL A 68 -9.60 -14.61 9.90
CA VAL A 68 -10.57 -14.32 10.97
C VAL A 68 -11.44 -13.11 10.60
N VAL A 69 -10.85 -12.12 9.94
CA VAL A 69 -11.49 -10.84 9.62
C VAL A 69 -12.79 -11.02 8.86
N GLY A 70 -12.84 -11.93 7.85
CA GLY A 70 -14.06 -12.15 7.07
C GLY A 70 -15.25 -12.57 7.93
N HIS A 71 -15.04 -13.52 8.84
CA HIS A 71 -16.08 -14.01 9.75
C HIS A 71 -16.54 -12.94 10.75
N VAL A 72 -15.62 -12.10 11.23
CA VAL A 72 -15.95 -11.01 12.17
C VAL A 72 -16.68 -9.88 11.44
N ALA A 73 -16.22 -9.47 10.25
CA ALA A 73 -16.80 -8.40 9.44
C ALA A 73 -18.22 -8.70 8.94
N ASP A 74 -18.60 -9.98 8.92
CA ASP A 74 -19.94 -10.42 8.53
C ASP A 74 -20.90 -10.60 9.71
N ARG A 75 -20.39 -10.86 10.93
CA ARG A 75 -21.21 -11.05 12.13
C ARG A 75 -21.47 -9.77 12.90
N PHE A 76 -20.55 -8.82 12.86
CA PHE A 76 -20.63 -7.59 13.64
C PHE A 76 -20.94 -6.39 12.75
N ASP A 77 -21.47 -5.34 13.37
CA ASP A 77 -21.67 -4.06 12.71
C ASP A 77 -20.31 -3.50 12.26
N ARG A 78 -20.12 -3.42 10.94
CA ARG A 78 -18.90 -2.93 10.29
C ARG A 78 -18.53 -1.52 10.78
N ARG A 79 -19.50 -0.68 11.10
CA ARG A 79 -19.23 0.66 11.65
C ARG A 79 -18.56 0.57 13.03
N ARG A 80 -19.01 -0.36 13.87
CA ARG A 80 -18.42 -0.60 15.20
C ARG A 80 -17.02 -1.18 15.11
N ILE A 81 -16.80 -2.13 14.20
CA ILE A 81 -15.45 -2.68 13.96
C ILE A 81 -14.50 -1.55 13.58
N GLY A 82 -14.89 -0.73 12.60
CA GLY A 82 -14.11 0.41 12.15
C GLY A 82 -13.81 1.42 13.24
N LEU A 83 -14.80 1.75 14.07
CA LEU A 83 -14.64 2.64 15.21
C LEU A 83 -13.65 2.07 16.24
N VAL A 84 -13.78 0.81 16.61
CA VAL A 84 -12.88 0.16 17.56
C VAL A 84 -11.45 0.16 17.03
N CYS A 85 -11.27 -0.12 15.73
CA CYS A 85 -9.97 -0.05 15.07
C CYS A 85 -9.33 1.33 15.23
N GLN A 86 -10.04 2.39 14.83
CA GLN A 86 -9.52 3.76 14.91
C GLN A 86 -9.28 4.24 16.34
N LEU A 87 -10.06 3.75 17.31
CA LEU A 87 -9.80 4.03 18.73
C LEU A 87 -8.54 3.32 19.23
N VAL A 88 -8.32 2.06 18.85
CA VAL A 88 -7.09 1.33 19.20
C VAL A 88 -5.87 2.00 18.56
N GLU A 89 -5.97 2.47 17.32
CA GLU A 89 -4.93 3.26 16.65
C GLU A 89 -4.66 4.58 17.37
N ALA A 90 -5.71 5.31 17.76
CA ALA A 90 -5.58 6.55 18.52
C ALA A 90 -4.89 6.33 19.88
N VAL A 91 -5.29 5.29 20.61
CA VAL A 91 -4.68 4.92 21.90
C VAL A 91 -3.22 4.50 21.70
N THR A 92 -2.93 3.68 20.69
CA THR A 92 -1.55 3.25 20.39
C THR A 92 -0.67 4.45 20.05
N ALA A 93 -1.16 5.36 19.21
CA ALA A 93 -0.47 6.60 18.86
C ALA A 93 -0.25 7.50 20.08
N LEU A 94 -1.25 7.62 20.97
CA LEU A 94 -1.13 8.39 22.20
C LEU A 94 -0.10 7.78 23.17
N VAL A 95 -0.11 6.46 23.33
CA VAL A 95 0.90 5.75 24.12
C VAL A 95 2.29 5.97 23.56
N LEU A 96 2.48 5.89 22.24
CA LEU A 96 3.76 6.21 21.59
C LEU A 96 4.18 7.67 21.80
N ALA A 97 3.24 8.63 21.77
CA ALA A 97 3.52 10.03 22.02
C ALA A 97 3.99 10.26 23.47
N ILE A 98 3.29 9.69 24.45
CA ILE A 98 3.67 9.74 25.87
C ILE A 98 5.00 9.01 26.08
N ALA A 99 5.20 7.88 25.43
CA ALA A 99 6.42 7.08 25.49
C ALA A 99 7.65 7.83 24.97
N THR A 100 7.47 8.53 23.86
CA THR A 100 8.49 9.37 23.28
C THR A 100 8.76 10.60 24.16
N TRP A 101 7.71 11.23 24.69
CA TRP A 101 7.85 12.42 25.53
C TRP A 101 8.63 12.13 26.83
N GLN A 102 8.31 11.02 27.49
CA GLN A 102 8.97 10.59 28.73
C GLN A 102 10.30 9.85 28.50
N GLN A 103 10.76 9.72 27.24
CA GLN A 103 12.06 9.12 26.88
C GLN A 103 12.24 7.65 27.35
N TRP A 104 11.16 6.89 27.40
CA TRP A 104 11.13 5.46 27.77
C TRP A 104 10.70 4.54 26.63
N LEU A 105 10.50 5.08 25.43
CA LEU A 105 10.16 4.30 24.24
C LEU A 105 11.36 3.50 23.75
N THR A 106 11.31 2.18 23.94
CA THR A 106 12.33 1.22 23.48
C THR A 106 12.02 0.67 22.09
N PRO A 107 13.01 0.07 21.38
CA PRO A 107 12.78 -0.57 20.09
C PRO A 107 11.71 -1.68 20.16
N ALA A 108 11.68 -2.43 21.27
CA ALA A 108 10.65 -3.44 21.50
C ALA A 108 9.23 -2.83 21.61
N GLY A 109 9.12 -1.66 22.24
CA GLY A 109 7.86 -0.89 22.30
C GLY A 109 7.39 -0.44 20.92
N ILE A 110 8.31 -0.03 20.04
CA ILE A 110 8.00 0.33 18.65
C ILE A 110 7.48 -0.89 17.89
N LEU A 111 8.17 -2.03 17.97
CA LEU A 111 7.75 -3.27 17.29
C LEU A 111 6.40 -3.79 17.80
N ALA A 112 6.15 -3.68 19.11
CA ALA A 112 4.85 -4.02 19.69
C ALA A 112 3.73 -3.12 19.13
N ALA A 113 3.96 -1.81 19.06
CA ALA A 113 3.00 -0.87 18.49
C ALA A 113 2.74 -1.14 17.00
N VAL A 114 3.79 -1.40 16.21
CA VAL A 114 3.67 -1.79 14.79
C VAL A 114 2.84 -3.06 14.63
N THR A 115 3.04 -4.04 15.51
CA THR A 115 2.27 -5.30 15.49
C THR A 115 0.79 -5.05 15.77
N VAL A 116 0.48 -4.19 16.76
CA VAL A 116 -0.91 -3.79 17.06
C VAL A 116 -1.53 -3.06 15.88
N LEU A 117 -0.84 -2.08 15.29
CA LEU A 117 -1.33 -1.34 14.13
C LEU A 117 -1.54 -2.27 12.92
N GLY A 118 -0.62 -3.21 12.65
CA GLY A 118 -0.77 -4.22 11.61
C GLY A 118 -1.98 -5.12 11.81
N ALA A 119 -2.26 -5.52 13.05
CA ALA A 119 -3.45 -6.28 13.42
C ALA A 119 -4.73 -5.49 13.17
N VAL A 120 -4.77 -4.21 13.58
CA VAL A 120 -5.93 -3.34 13.43
C VAL A 120 -6.24 -3.08 11.96
N VAL A 121 -5.23 -2.78 11.15
CA VAL A 121 -5.35 -2.55 9.71
C VAL A 121 -5.97 -3.75 8.98
N ALA A 122 -5.71 -4.97 9.46
CA ALA A 122 -6.29 -6.19 8.92
C ALA A 122 -7.83 -6.18 8.99
N PHE A 123 -8.39 -5.61 10.06
CA PHE A 123 -9.84 -5.44 10.23
C PHE A 123 -10.35 -4.15 9.58
N GLU A 124 -9.65 -3.02 9.76
CA GLU A 124 -10.12 -1.69 9.37
C GLU A 124 -10.32 -1.59 7.85
N ARG A 125 -9.33 -1.99 7.05
CA ARG A 125 -9.35 -1.83 5.57
C ARG A 125 -10.56 -2.50 4.90
N PRO A 126 -10.82 -3.82 5.07
CA PRO A 126 -11.96 -4.46 4.44
C PRO A 126 -13.29 -3.93 4.98
N THR A 127 -13.35 -3.64 6.28
CA THR A 127 -14.53 -3.08 6.93
C THR A 127 -14.90 -1.72 6.35
N MET A 128 -13.93 -0.83 6.19
CA MET A 128 -14.12 0.51 5.64
C MET A 128 -14.50 0.48 4.16
N ALA A 129 -13.90 -0.41 3.37
CA ALA A 129 -14.29 -0.60 1.98
C ALA A 129 -15.76 -1.06 1.86
N ALA A 130 -16.18 -1.95 2.75
CA ALA A 130 -17.53 -2.51 2.76
C ALA A 130 -18.60 -1.58 3.37
N LEU A 131 -18.20 -0.48 4.03
CA LEU A 131 -19.12 0.54 4.54
C LEU A 131 -19.62 1.46 3.42
N LEU A 132 -18.80 1.77 2.42
CA LEU A 132 -19.13 2.75 1.38
C LEU A 132 -20.46 2.46 0.64
N PRO A 133 -20.76 1.22 0.19
CA PRO A 133 -22.04 0.90 -0.46
C PRO A 133 -23.27 1.08 0.44
N ASN A 134 -23.11 1.08 1.77
CA ASN A 134 -24.20 1.28 2.73
C ASN A 134 -24.44 2.77 3.03
N ILE A 135 -23.58 3.68 2.57
CA ILE A 135 -23.68 5.13 2.82
C ILE A 135 -24.36 5.82 1.65
N VAL A 136 -24.03 5.42 0.43
CA VAL A 136 -24.50 6.08 -0.80
C VAL A 136 -25.41 5.15 -1.60
N PRO A 137 -26.44 5.68 -2.27
CA PRO A 137 -27.29 4.88 -3.16
C PRO A 137 -26.48 4.31 -4.32
N ALA A 138 -26.93 3.19 -4.88
CA ALA A 138 -26.27 2.48 -5.98
C ALA A 138 -25.98 3.39 -7.20
N SER A 139 -26.85 4.37 -7.47
CA SER A 139 -26.67 5.36 -8.55
C SER A 139 -25.49 6.32 -8.35
N MET A 140 -25.01 6.50 -7.12
CA MET A 140 -23.88 7.37 -6.78
C MET A 140 -22.60 6.59 -6.41
N LEU A 141 -22.69 5.27 -6.26
CA LEU A 141 -21.61 4.43 -5.76
C LEU A 141 -20.32 4.58 -6.57
N GLN A 142 -20.42 4.59 -7.90
CA GLN A 142 -19.25 4.70 -8.78
C GLN A 142 -18.50 6.02 -8.57
N LYS A 143 -19.23 7.13 -8.45
CA LYS A 143 -18.66 8.46 -8.15
C LYS A 143 -18.08 8.53 -6.73
N ALA A 144 -18.70 7.85 -5.78
CA ALA A 144 -18.23 7.77 -4.39
C ALA A 144 -16.93 6.94 -4.27
N VAL A 145 -16.86 5.81 -4.96
CA VAL A 145 -15.63 5.00 -5.06
C VAL A 145 -14.52 5.80 -5.71
N ALA A 146 -14.80 6.49 -6.82
CA ALA A 146 -13.82 7.31 -7.51
C ALA A 146 -13.27 8.43 -6.61
N THR A 147 -14.15 9.20 -5.97
CA THR A 147 -13.73 10.31 -5.09
C THR A 147 -13.00 9.83 -3.84
N SER A 148 -13.45 8.73 -3.21
CA SER A 148 -12.73 8.13 -2.06
C SER A 148 -11.35 7.65 -2.46
N THR A 149 -11.22 7.01 -3.62
CA THR A 149 -9.92 6.53 -4.12
C THR A 149 -8.96 7.69 -4.37
N SER A 150 -9.42 8.77 -5.03
CA SER A 150 -8.60 9.96 -5.26
C SER A 150 -8.12 10.59 -3.95
N MET A 151 -9.00 10.72 -2.95
CA MET A 151 -8.63 11.25 -1.63
C MET A 151 -7.59 10.37 -0.92
N MET A 152 -7.69 9.05 -1.05
CA MET A 152 -6.71 8.13 -0.46
C MET A 152 -5.35 8.21 -1.12
N GLN A 153 -5.29 8.38 -2.45
CA GLN A 153 -4.03 8.59 -3.15
C GLN A 153 -3.37 9.89 -2.70
N THR A 154 -4.14 10.97 -2.54
CA THR A 154 -3.62 12.22 -1.98
C THR A 154 -3.07 12.03 -0.57
N ALA A 155 -3.78 11.32 0.30
CA ALA A 155 -3.31 11.02 1.66
C ALA A 155 -2.03 10.16 1.65
N LEU A 156 -1.92 9.22 0.71
CA LEU A 156 -0.74 8.37 0.55
C LEU A 156 0.50 9.19 0.14
N ILE A 157 0.33 10.23 -0.68
CA ILE A 157 1.41 11.12 -1.13
C ILE A 157 1.82 12.10 -0.01
N ILE A 158 0.84 12.72 0.66
CA ILE A 158 1.09 13.78 1.64
C ILE A 158 1.52 13.20 3.00
N GLY A 159 0.96 12.05 3.40
CA GLY A 159 1.16 11.46 4.72
C GLY A 159 2.62 11.22 5.12
N PRO A 160 3.46 10.59 4.26
CA PRO A 160 4.87 10.38 4.59
C PRO A 160 5.65 11.67 4.78
N SER A 161 5.41 12.67 3.91
CA SER A 161 6.03 14.00 4.02
C SER A 161 5.62 14.71 5.30
N LEU A 162 4.34 14.58 5.69
CA LEU A 162 3.85 15.10 6.96
C LEU A 162 4.58 14.41 8.13
N GLY A 163 4.72 13.09 8.11
CA GLY A 163 5.47 12.35 9.15
C GLY A 163 6.92 12.78 9.27
N GLY A 164 7.64 12.88 8.15
CA GLY A 164 9.03 13.34 8.12
C GLY A 164 9.21 14.79 8.60
N LEU A 165 8.32 15.70 8.18
CA LEU A 165 8.33 17.10 8.61
C LEU A 165 8.04 17.22 10.11
N LEU A 166 6.98 16.56 10.60
CA LEU A 166 6.61 16.58 12.01
C LEU A 166 7.72 16.01 12.89
N TYR A 167 8.35 14.90 12.47
CA TYR A 167 9.45 14.30 13.22
C TYR A 167 10.67 15.23 13.26
N GLY A 168 10.96 15.92 12.16
CA GLY A 168 12.04 16.92 12.08
C GLY A 168 11.82 18.13 12.99
N LEU A 169 10.56 18.52 13.25
CA LEU A 169 10.23 19.58 14.22
C LEU A 169 10.35 19.09 15.66
N HIS A 170 9.76 17.93 15.97
CA HIS A 170 9.83 17.33 17.30
C HIS A 170 9.51 15.83 17.25
N PRO A 171 10.29 14.93 17.88
CA PRO A 171 10.08 13.48 17.81
C PRO A 171 8.68 13.02 18.27
N VAL A 172 8.04 13.75 19.19
CA VAL A 172 6.69 13.44 19.71
C VAL A 172 5.57 13.86 18.75
N ALA A 173 5.81 14.87 17.90
CA ALA A 173 4.76 15.50 17.10
C ALA A 173 4.03 14.54 16.14
N PRO A 174 4.72 13.63 15.41
CA PRO A 174 4.04 12.66 14.53
C PRO A 174 3.03 11.79 15.27
N PHE A 175 3.38 11.34 16.48
CA PHE A 175 2.53 10.45 17.28
C PHE A 175 1.36 11.21 17.90
N ALA A 176 1.60 12.42 18.44
CA ALA A 176 0.55 13.24 19.05
C ALA A 176 -0.49 13.70 18.02
N ILE A 177 -0.04 14.17 16.85
CA ILE A 177 -0.94 14.62 15.77
C ILE A 177 -1.71 13.43 15.20
N ALA A 178 -1.06 12.29 15.00
CA ALA A 178 -1.75 11.10 14.54
C ALA A 178 -2.77 10.57 15.55
N ALA A 179 -2.50 10.62 16.86
CA ALA A 179 -3.49 10.29 17.89
C ALA A 179 -4.74 11.19 17.79
N LEU A 180 -4.53 12.50 17.61
CA LEU A 180 -5.62 13.45 17.39
C LEU A 180 -6.40 13.14 16.12
N LEU A 181 -5.71 12.90 15.01
CA LEU A 181 -6.34 12.63 13.72
C LEU A 181 -7.10 11.28 13.71
N PHE A 182 -6.60 10.23 14.37
CA PHE A 182 -7.33 8.98 14.58
C PHE A 182 -8.57 9.18 15.48
N ALA A 183 -8.49 10.03 16.51
CA ALA A 183 -9.64 10.38 17.34
C ALA A 183 -10.70 11.16 16.53
N VAL A 184 -10.27 12.10 15.68
CA VAL A 184 -11.16 12.81 14.74
C VAL A 184 -11.75 11.84 13.72
N ALA A 185 -10.98 10.87 13.22
CA ALA A 185 -11.48 9.84 12.33
C ALA A 185 -12.58 8.99 13.01
N SER A 186 -12.34 8.60 14.26
CA SER A 186 -13.29 7.85 15.10
C SER A 186 -14.59 8.64 15.29
N PHE A 187 -14.49 9.93 15.62
CA PHE A 187 -15.65 10.81 15.76
C PHE A 187 -16.45 10.94 14.46
N ASN A 188 -15.77 11.01 13.32
CA ASN A 188 -16.40 11.02 12.01
C ASN A 188 -17.16 9.72 11.74
N VAL A 189 -16.60 8.54 12.07
CA VAL A 189 -17.30 7.25 11.95
C VAL A 189 -18.54 7.19 12.84
N ILE A 190 -18.48 7.72 14.06
CA ILE A 190 -19.65 7.84 14.95
C ILE A 190 -20.71 8.77 14.33
N SER A 191 -20.32 9.75 13.53
CA SER A 191 -21.27 10.68 12.91
C SER A 191 -21.94 10.12 11.64
N ILE A 192 -21.56 8.94 11.17
CA ILE A 192 -22.18 8.29 10.01
C ILE A 192 -23.52 7.69 10.43
N ARG A 193 -24.62 8.22 9.89
CA ARG A 193 -25.95 7.59 10.01
C ARG A 193 -26.05 6.45 8.99
N MET A 194 -26.23 5.23 9.48
CA MET A 194 -26.42 4.05 8.64
C MET A 194 -27.72 3.33 9.00
N GLN A 195 -28.41 2.83 7.98
CA GLN A 195 -29.39 1.76 8.14
C GLN A 195 -28.64 0.44 7.94
N TRP A 196 -28.47 -0.33 9.01
CA TRP A 196 -27.86 -1.64 8.93
C TRP A 196 -28.79 -2.57 8.15
N SER A 197 -28.35 -3.03 6.98
CA SER A 197 -29.00 -4.08 6.22
C SER A 197 -28.08 -5.30 6.22
N PRO A 198 -28.47 -6.43 6.84
CA PRO A 198 -27.70 -7.67 6.78
C PRO A 198 -27.54 -8.08 5.31
N ALA A 199 -26.31 -8.13 4.82
CA ALA A 199 -26.06 -8.62 3.47
C ALA A 199 -26.50 -10.09 3.35
N LYS A 200 -27.08 -10.46 2.20
CA LYS A 200 -27.38 -11.87 1.90
C LYS A 200 -26.08 -12.67 1.92
N ARG A 201 -26.10 -13.77 2.66
CA ARG A 201 -24.97 -14.67 2.89
C ARG A 201 -24.60 -15.38 1.59
N GLU A 202 -23.37 -15.20 1.14
CA GLU A 202 -22.67 -16.21 0.35
C GLU A 202 -21.46 -16.68 1.16
N PRO A 203 -21.32 -17.99 1.44
CA PRO A 203 -20.20 -18.48 2.22
C PRO A 203 -18.90 -18.38 1.40
N VAL A 204 -17.96 -17.56 1.87
CA VAL A 204 -16.57 -17.60 1.41
C VAL A 204 -15.92 -18.84 2.02
N THR A 205 -15.91 -19.94 1.27
CA THR A 205 -15.27 -21.20 1.70
C THR A 205 -13.78 -21.19 1.35
N LEU A 206 -12.94 -21.90 2.11
CA LEU A 206 -11.53 -22.14 1.72
C LEU A 206 -11.43 -22.74 0.31
N ALA A 207 -12.38 -23.60 -0.05
CA ALA A 207 -12.50 -24.16 -1.41
C ALA A 207 -12.66 -23.06 -2.48
N SER A 208 -13.35 -21.96 -2.19
CA SER A 208 -13.50 -20.82 -3.10
C SER A 208 -12.18 -20.02 -3.29
N VAL A 209 -11.31 -19.98 -2.28
CA VAL A 209 -9.97 -19.36 -2.37
C VAL A 209 -9.04 -20.24 -3.21
N PHE A 210 -9.03 -21.55 -2.95
CA PHE A 210 -8.24 -22.52 -3.74
C PHE A 210 -8.67 -22.58 -5.20
N ALA A 211 -9.96 -22.33 -5.51
CA ALA A 211 -10.42 -22.20 -6.89
C ALA A 211 -9.77 -21.01 -7.63
N GLY A 212 -9.61 -19.86 -6.95
CA GLY A 212 -8.93 -18.69 -7.53
C GLY A 212 -7.44 -18.96 -7.82
N VAL A 213 -6.75 -19.65 -6.90
CA VAL A 213 -5.35 -20.05 -7.08
C VAL A 213 -5.19 -21.03 -8.25
N SER A 214 -6.07 -22.05 -8.31
CA SER A 214 -6.09 -23.02 -9.41
C SER A 214 -6.34 -22.35 -10.77
N PHE A 215 -7.24 -21.36 -10.80
CA PHE A 215 -7.53 -20.59 -12.01
C PHE A 215 -6.32 -19.78 -12.49
N ILE A 216 -5.62 -19.07 -11.57
CA ILE A 216 -4.41 -18.32 -11.93
C ILE A 216 -3.33 -19.27 -12.46
N ARG A 217 -3.13 -20.42 -11.80
CA ARG A 217 -2.11 -21.40 -12.20
C ARG A 217 -2.38 -22.03 -13.58
N SER A 218 -3.64 -22.21 -13.94
CA SER A 218 -4.02 -22.78 -15.25
C SER A 218 -3.88 -21.79 -16.43
N ARG A 219 -3.59 -20.50 -16.15
CA ARG A 219 -3.49 -19.44 -17.16
C ARG A 219 -2.08 -18.83 -17.16
N PRO A 220 -1.18 -19.28 -18.06
CA PRO A 220 0.23 -18.90 -18.06
C PRO A 220 0.48 -17.39 -18.12
N VAL A 221 -0.34 -16.63 -18.85
CA VAL A 221 -0.22 -15.17 -18.94
C VAL A 221 -0.52 -14.49 -17.60
N MET A 222 -1.58 -14.92 -16.89
CA MET A 222 -1.91 -14.39 -15.57
C MET A 222 -0.86 -14.79 -14.54
N LEU A 223 -0.46 -16.05 -14.51
CA LEU A 223 0.60 -16.54 -13.62
C LEU A 223 1.90 -15.77 -13.86
N GLY A 224 2.33 -15.63 -15.12
CA GLY A 224 3.53 -14.91 -15.50
C GLY A 224 3.48 -13.44 -15.08
N THR A 225 2.33 -12.78 -15.26
CA THR A 225 2.16 -11.38 -14.87
C THR A 225 2.19 -11.18 -13.34
N ILE A 226 1.47 -12.01 -12.58
CA ILE A 226 1.39 -11.90 -11.12
C ILE A 226 2.73 -12.29 -10.48
N SER A 227 3.37 -13.36 -10.98
CA SER A 227 4.66 -13.81 -10.45
C SER A 227 5.80 -12.84 -10.79
N LEU A 228 5.80 -12.23 -11.98
CA LEU A 228 6.76 -11.19 -12.33
C LEU A 228 6.76 -10.05 -11.30
N ASP A 229 5.56 -9.57 -10.97
CA ASP A 229 5.38 -8.51 -9.97
C ASP A 229 5.83 -8.96 -8.57
N LEU A 230 5.41 -10.16 -8.15
CA LEU A 230 5.81 -10.75 -6.87
C LEU A 230 7.32 -10.76 -6.70
N PHE A 231 8.06 -11.26 -7.70
CA PHE A 231 9.52 -11.34 -7.63
C PHE A 231 10.21 -9.98 -7.80
N ALA A 232 9.68 -9.11 -8.66
CA ALA A 232 10.22 -7.76 -8.85
C ALA A 232 10.09 -6.90 -7.58
N VAL A 233 8.96 -7.01 -6.87
CA VAL A 233 8.71 -6.31 -5.61
C VAL A 233 9.48 -6.94 -4.46
N LEU A 234 9.56 -8.28 -4.40
CA LEU A 234 10.32 -9.00 -3.38
C LEU A 234 11.79 -8.56 -3.37
N LEU A 235 12.40 -8.49 -4.55
CA LEU A 235 13.80 -8.06 -4.73
C LEU A 235 13.94 -6.52 -4.73
N GLY A 236 12.86 -5.80 -5.03
CA GLY A 236 12.82 -4.35 -5.19
C GLY A 236 12.58 -3.56 -3.92
N GLY A 237 12.76 -4.15 -2.72
CA GLY A 237 12.44 -3.57 -1.41
C GLY A 237 13.26 -2.33 -0.98
N ALA A 238 13.78 -1.56 -1.93
CA ALA A 238 14.54 -0.33 -1.72
C ALA A 238 13.79 0.71 -0.87
N THR A 239 12.46 0.69 -0.87
CA THR A 239 11.65 1.59 -0.02
C THR A 239 11.79 1.30 1.47
N ALA A 240 12.08 0.06 1.86
CA ALA A 240 12.34 -0.34 3.24
C ALA A 240 13.65 0.26 3.76
N LEU A 241 14.62 0.46 2.85
CA LEU A 241 15.96 0.92 3.17
C LEU A 241 16.07 2.45 3.20
N LEU A 242 15.00 3.18 2.82
CA LEU A 242 15.00 4.63 2.72
C LEU A 242 15.47 5.36 3.99
N PRO A 243 15.12 4.93 5.22
CA PRO A 243 15.66 5.56 6.43
C PRO A 243 17.20 5.50 6.50
N MET A 244 17.79 4.38 6.07
CA MET A 244 19.25 4.19 6.05
C MET A 244 19.90 5.04 4.95
N PHE A 245 19.31 5.04 3.75
CA PHE A 245 19.78 5.89 2.65
C PHE A 245 19.69 7.37 3.00
N ALA A 246 18.59 7.80 3.61
CA ALA A 246 18.40 9.17 4.04
C ALA A 246 19.47 9.54 5.08
N ARG A 247 19.62 8.76 6.16
CA ARG A 247 20.54 9.09 7.25
C ARG A 247 22.02 8.96 6.87
N ASP A 248 22.44 7.81 6.37
CA ASP A 248 23.87 7.42 6.34
C ASP A 248 24.53 7.66 4.99
N ILE A 249 23.75 7.73 3.91
CA ILE A 249 24.29 7.87 2.54
C ILE A 249 24.08 9.29 2.04
N LEU A 250 22.83 9.74 2.05
CA LEU A 250 22.41 11.04 1.52
C LEU A 250 22.54 12.16 2.56
N HIS A 251 22.78 11.82 3.83
CA HIS A 251 22.85 12.76 4.95
C HIS A 251 21.63 13.70 4.99
N ALA A 252 20.50 13.16 4.56
CA ALA A 252 19.21 13.79 4.46
C ALA A 252 18.44 13.46 5.75
N GLY A 253 18.15 14.49 6.56
CA GLY A 253 17.37 14.32 7.78
C GLY A 253 15.93 13.80 7.53
N PRO A 254 15.08 13.76 8.57
CA PRO A 254 13.71 13.24 8.49
C PRO A 254 12.85 13.85 7.37
N TRP A 255 13.06 15.15 7.08
CA TRP A 255 12.46 15.84 5.94
C TRP A 255 12.83 15.20 4.59
N GLY A 256 14.11 14.90 4.39
CA GLY A 256 14.60 14.26 3.19
C GLY A 256 14.07 12.84 3.03
N LEU A 257 13.91 12.09 4.13
CA LEU A 257 13.22 10.80 4.11
C LEU A 257 11.76 10.95 3.62
N GLY A 258 11.04 11.97 4.12
CA GLY A 258 9.68 12.27 3.68
C GLY A 258 9.62 12.51 2.16
N LEU A 259 10.54 13.33 1.63
CA LEU A 259 10.65 13.61 0.20
C LEU A 259 10.96 12.35 -0.62
N LEU A 260 11.92 11.54 -0.19
CA LEU A 260 12.27 10.27 -0.83
C LEU A 260 11.09 9.30 -0.82
N ARG A 261 10.29 9.25 0.26
CA ARG A 261 9.10 8.38 0.31
C ARG A 261 7.95 8.88 -0.55
N ALA A 262 7.83 10.20 -0.73
CA ALA A 262 6.81 10.79 -1.60
C ALA A 262 7.15 10.65 -3.10
N ALA A 263 8.43 10.60 -3.45
CA ALA A 263 8.89 10.57 -4.85
C ALA A 263 8.26 9.43 -5.68
N PRO A 264 8.23 8.15 -5.26
CA PRO A 264 7.56 7.11 -6.04
C PRO A 264 6.07 7.37 -6.26
N ALA A 265 5.37 7.90 -5.24
CA ALA A 265 3.94 8.17 -5.35
C ALA A 265 3.64 9.32 -6.35
N ILE A 266 4.49 10.35 -6.39
CA ILE A 266 4.40 11.43 -7.39
C ILE A 266 4.65 10.87 -8.81
N GLY A 267 5.66 10.02 -8.97
CA GLY A 267 5.97 9.38 -10.24
C GLY A 267 4.83 8.50 -10.74
N ALA A 268 4.24 7.73 -9.83
CA ALA A 268 3.07 6.90 -10.09
C ALA A 268 1.84 7.71 -10.53
N LEU A 269 1.58 8.84 -9.85
CA LEU A 269 0.48 9.74 -10.21
C LEU A 269 0.69 10.36 -11.60
N ALA A 270 1.90 10.87 -11.87
CA ALA A 270 2.25 11.44 -13.17
C ALA A 270 2.05 10.42 -14.30
N MET A 271 2.55 9.18 -14.10
CA MET A 271 2.38 8.12 -15.09
C MET A 271 0.91 7.70 -15.25
N SER A 272 0.13 7.65 -14.17
CA SER A 272 -1.31 7.37 -14.25
C SER A 272 -2.06 8.39 -15.13
N ILE A 273 -1.72 9.67 -15.03
CA ILE A 273 -2.29 10.73 -15.89
C ILE A 273 -1.88 10.51 -17.36
N VAL A 274 -0.63 10.09 -17.59
CA VAL A 274 -0.15 9.77 -18.94
C VAL A 274 -0.92 8.58 -19.53
N LEU A 275 -1.08 7.47 -18.80
CA LEU A 275 -1.85 6.32 -19.29
C LEU A 275 -3.33 6.62 -19.50
N ALA A 276 -3.92 7.50 -18.68
CA ALA A 276 -5.31 7.93 -18.85
C ALA A 276 -5.52 8.69 -20.18
N ARG A 277 -4.50 9.43 -20.64
CA ARG A 277 -4.52 10.15 -21.93
C ARG A 277 -4.02 9.32 -23.11
N ARG A 278 -3.14 8.35 -22.85
CA ARG A 278 -2.49 7.49 -23.84
C ARG A 278 -2.54 6.03 -23.36
N PRO A 279 -3.68 5.35 -23.55
CA PRO A 279 -3.83 3.97 -23.11
C PRO A 279 -2.87 3.03 -23.84
N LEU A 280 -2.57 1.90 -23.21
CA LEU A 280 -1.69 0.87 -23.76
C LEU A 280 -2.44 0.04 -24.81
N GLU A 281 -2.36 0.45 -26.08
CA GLU A 281 -3.11 -0.21 -27.16
C GLU A 281 -2.38 -1.40 -27.80
N SER A 282 -1.04 -1.39 -27.77
CA SER A 282 -0.22 -2.38 -28.47
C SER A 282 1.00 -2.85 -27.67
N ASN A 283 1.39 -4.11 -27.87
CA ASN A 283 2.54 -4.79 -27.27
C ASN A 283 2.58 -4.67 -25.74
N VAL A 284 1.42 -4.83 -25.11
CA VAL A 284 1.22 -4.64 -23.68
C VAL A 284 2.21 -5.45 -22.85
N GLY A 285 2.43 -6.72 -23.19
CA GLY A 285 3.37 -7.58 -22.48
C GLY A 285 4.82 -7.09 -22.54
N ARG A 286 5.28 -6.61 -23.71
CA ARG A 286 6.63 -6.05 -23.87
C ARG A 286 6.79 -4.74 -23.12
N LYS A 287 5.78 -3.87 -23.15
CA LYS A 287 5.78 -2.61 -22.40
C LYS A 287 5.83 -2.84 -20.90
N MET A 288 5.13 -3.85 -20.41
CA MET A 288 5.19 -4.26 -19.00
C MET A 288 6.59 -4.73 -18.62
N LEU A 289 7.19 -5.66 -19.38
CA LEU A 289 8.55 -6.15 -19.11
C LEU A 289 9.59 -5.02 -19.18
N ALA A 290 9.45 -4.11 -20.16
CA ALA A 290 10.30 -2.93 -20.25
C ALA A 290 10.14 -2.01 -19.04
N ALA A 291 8.93 -1.81 -18.53
CA ALA A 291 8.69 -1.03 -17.33
C ALA A 291 9.35 -1.67 -16.11
N VAL A 292 9.21 -2.99 -15.90
CA VAL A 292 9.88 -3.69 -14.80
C VAL A 292 11.42 -3.65 -14.94
N ALA A 293 11.96 -3.68 -16.17
CA ALA A 293 13.39 -3.48 -16.39
C ALA A 293 13.84 -2.06 -16.02
N VAL A 294 13.07 -1.03 -16.39
CA VAL A 294 13.31 0.37 -16.00
C VAL A 294 13.25 0.53 -14.48
N PHE A 295 12.30 -0.15 -13.81
CA PHE A 295 12.23 -0.19 -12.35
C PHE A 295 13.53 -0.74 -11.76
N GLY A 296 14.04 -1.87 -12.26
CA GLY A 296 15.29 -2.47 -11.79
C GLY A 296 16.49 -1.53 -11.99
N VAL A 297 16.61 -0.91 -13.18
CA VAL A 297 17.68 0.05 -13.48
C VAL A 297 17.58 1.29 -12.58
N ALA A 298 16.39 1.86 -12.39
CA ALA A 298 16.19 3.02 -11.53
C ALA A 298 16.51 2.70 -10.06
N THR A 299 16.20 1.49 -9.59
CA THR A 299 16.59 1.00 -8.26
C THR A 299 18.11 0.88 -8.12
N ILE A 300 18.82 0.39 -9.14
CA ILE A 300 20.30 0.39 -9.17
C ILE A 300 20.84 1.82 -9.08
N VAL A 301 20.33 2.73 -9.92
CA VAL A 301 20.76 4.14 -9.92
C VAL A 301 20.54 4.78 -8.55
N PHE A 302 19.37 4.55 -7.93
CA PHE A 302 19.07 5.01 -6.58
C PHE A 302 20.07 4.44 -5.56
N SER A 303 20.35 3.13 -5.62
CA SER A 303 21.22 2.46 -4.65
C SER A 303 22.66 2.96 -4.68
N LEU A 304 23.16 3.37 -5.85
CA LEU A 304 24.51 3.88 -6.06
C LEU A 304 24.61 5.40 -5.90
N SER A 305 23.47 6.10 -5.82
CA SER A 305 23.42 7.55 -5.78
C SER A 305 23.77 8.09 -4.40
N THR A 306 24.68 9.07 -4.37
CA THR A 306 24.99 9.89 -3.18
C THR A 306 24.39 11.29 -3.25
N ASN A 307 23.66 11.62 -4.33
CA ASN A 307 23.06 12.93 -4.53
C ASN A 307 21.54 12.86 -4.31
N ILE A 308 21.00 13.69 -3.42
CA ILE A 308 19.58 13.69 -3.07
C ILE A 308 18.66 13.93 -4.28
N ALA A 309 19.03 14.84 -5.19
CA ALA A 309 18.23 15.13 -6.37
C ALA A 309 18.19 13.93 -7.32
N LEU A 310 19.34 13.28 -7.53
CA LEU A 310 19.42 12.07 -8.35
C LEU A 310 18.60 10.93 -7.73
N SER A 311 18.67 10.76 -6.41
CA SER A 311 17.91 9.73 -5.69
C SER A 311 16.41 9.97 -5.76
N VAL A 312 15.95 11.22 -5.63
CA VAL A 312 14.54 11.60 -5.82
C VAL A 312 14.09 11.33 -7.26
N MET A 313 14.90 11.69 -8.25
CA MET A 313 14.59 11.43 -9.66
C MET A 313 14.53 9.93 -9.97
N ALA A 314 15.45 9.13 -9.42
CA ALA A 314 15.44 7.69 -9.57
C ALA A 314 14.16 7.08 -8.95
N LEU A 315 13.79 7.50 -7.74
CA LEU A 315 12.57 7.04 -7.08
C LEU A 315 11.27 7.47 -7.79
N LEU A 316 11.26 8.66 -8.42
CA LEU A 316 10.18 9.07 -9.32
C LEU A 316 10.03 8.08 -10.50
N VAL A 317 11.15 7.67 -11.11
CA VAL A 317 11.15 6.69 -12.21
C VAL A 317 10.72 5.31 -11.73
N VAL A 318 11.16 4.88 -10.54
CA VAL A 318 10.70 3.64 -9.89
C VAL A 318 9.17 3.62 -9.78
N GLY A 319 8.55 4.65 -9.21
CA GLY A 319 7.09 4.71 -9.07
C GLY A 319 6.33 4.84 -10.40
N ALA A 320 6.87 5.60 -11.35
CA ALA A 320 6.30 5.73 -12.69
C ALA A 320 6.29 4.39 -13.45
N SER A 321 7.42 3.67 -13.42
CA SER A 321 7.55 2.38 -14.08
C SER A 321 6.72 1.28 -13.41
N ASP A 322 6.64 1.25 -12.07
CA ASP A 322 5.76 0.35 -11.32
C ASP A 322 4.29 0.52 -11.72
N THR A 323 3.82 1.75 -11.87
CA THR A 323 2.44 2.04 -12.25
C THR A 323 2.05 1.43 -13.60
N VAL A 324 2.98 1.38 -14.57
CA VAL A 324 2.74 0.71 -15.85
C VAL A 324 2.46 -0.78 -15.63
N SER A 325 3.29 -1.44 -14.80
CA SER A 325 3.13 -2.85 -14.45
C SER A 325 1.81 -3.12 -13.72
N VAL A 326 1.47 -2.29 -12.73
CA VAL A 326 0.23 -2.41 -11.95
C VAL A 326 -1.02 -2.27 -12.83
N VAL A 327 -1.03 -1.29 -13.74
CA VAL A 327 -2.18 -1.07 -14.64
C VAL A 327 -2.33 -2.26 -15.59
N VAL A 328 -1.25 -2.72 -16.22
CA VAL A 328 -1.30 -3.89 -17.11
C VAL A 328 -1.77 -5.13 -16.36
N ARG A 329 -1.19 -5.42 -15.20
CA ARG A 329 -1.56 -6.58 -14.38
C ARG A 329 -3.03 -6.55 -13.99
N SER A 330 -3.49 -5.41 -13.47
CA SER A 330 -4.87 -5.24 -13.02
C SER A 330 -5.86 -5.36 -14.18
N SER A 331 -5.53 -4.81 -15.36
CA SER A 331 -6.34 -4.96 -16.56
C SER A 331 -6.37 -6.40 -17.09
N LEU A 332 -5.23 -7.09 -17.16
CA LEU A 332 -5.17 -8.49 -17.60
C LEU A 332 -5.93 -9.42 -16.66
N VAL A 333 -5.78 -9.24 -15.35
CA VAL A 333 -6.54 -10.01 -14.35
C VAL A 333 -8.03 -9.76 -14.51
N GLN A 334 -8.47 -8.51 -14.73
CA GLN A 334 -9.89 -8.21 -14.91
C GLN A 334 -10.47 -8.74 -16.22
N LEU A 335 -9.72 -8.68 -17.33
CA LEU A 335 -10.20 -9.04 -18.66
C LEU A 335 -10.13 -10.55 -18.94
N LEU A 336 -9.13 -11.25 -18.37
CA LEU A 336 -8.96 -12.70 -18.56
C LEU A 336 -9.72 -13.53 -17.53
N THR A 337 -10.31 -12.91 -16.51
CA THR A 337 -11.07 -13.61 -15.48
C THR A 337 -12.57 -13.56 -15.77
N PRO A 338 -13.24 -14.73 -15.91
CA PRO A 338 -14.69 -14.81 -16.02
C PRO A 338 -15.41 -14.11 -14.86
N ASP A 339 -16.55 -13.50 -15.16
CA ASP A 339 -17.33 -12.69 -14.23
C ASP A 339 -17.57 -13.37 -12.87
N GLU A 340 -17.88 -14.66 -12.89
CA GLU A 340 -18.15 -15.51 -11.72
C GLU A 340 -16.91 -15.75 -10.83
N MET A 341 -15.70 -15.59 -11.36
CA MET A 341 -14.45 -15.81 -10.63
C MET A 341 -13.67 -14.52 -10.33
N ARG A 342 -14.11 -13.36 -10.85
CA ARG A 342 -13.40 -12.08 -10.67
C ARG A 342 -13.14 -11.74 -9.20
N GLY A 343 -14.13 -11.92 -8.33
CA GLY A 343 -13.95 -11.67 -6.89
C GLY A 343 -12.89 -12.57 -6.25
N ARG A 344 -12.88 -13.87 -6.60
CA ARG A 344 -11.96 -14.86 -6.06
C ARG A 344 -10.52 -14.63 -6.53
N VAL A 345 -10.34 -14.35 -7.83
CA VAL A 345 -9.03 -14.06 -8.42
C VAL A 345 -8.48 -12.73 -7.89
N SER A 346 -9.34 -11.70 -7.75
CA SER A 346 -8.94 -10.41 -7.18
C SER A 346 -8.48 -10.52 -5.72
N ALA A 347 -9.15 -11.37 -4.92
CA ALA A 347 -8.74 -11.64 -3.54
C ALA A 347 -7.35 -12.30 -3.47
N VAL A 348 -7.10 -13.31 -4.32
CA VAL A 348 -5.79 -13.96 -4.41
C VAL A 348 -4.72 -12.97 -4.87
N ASN A 349 -4.98 -12.19 -5.92
CA ASN A 349 -4.06 -11.16 -6.40
C ASN A 349 -3.71 -10.13 -5.30
N SER A 350 -4.70 -9.69 -4.52
CA SER A 350 -4.49 -8.76 -3.42
C SER A 350 -3.62 -9.35 -2.30
N LEU A 351 -3.80 -10.64 -1.98
CA LEU A 351 -2.96 -11.36 -1.04
C LEU A 351 -1.50 -11.43 -1.54
N PHE A 352 -1.29 -11.80 -2.80
CA PHE A 352 0.06 -11.85 -3.39
C PHE A 352 0.77 -10.49 -3.36
N ILE A 353 0.08 -9.40 -3.70
CA ILE A 353 0.65 -8.04 -3.65
C ILE A 353 0.96 -7.63 -2.21
N GLY A 354 0.04 -7.88 -1.27
CA GLY A 354 0.26 -7.53 0.14
C GLY A 354 1.43 -8.29 0.75
N THR A 355 1.51 -9.59 0.48
CA THR A 355 2.58 -10.47 0.98
C THR A 355 3.93 -10.17 0.34
N SER A 356 4.01 -9.92 -0.98
CA SER A 356 5.28 -9.56 -1.65
C SER A 356 5.89 -8.30 -1.08
N ASN A 357 5.11 -7.22 -0.96
CA ASN A 357 5.62 -5.94 -0.45
C ASN A 357 6.26 -6.11 0.93
N GLN A 358 5.53 -6.73 1.84
CA GLN A 358 5.98 -6.88 3.22
C GLN A 358 7.14 -7.87 3.37
N LEU A 359 7.09 -8.98 2.64
CA LEU A 359 8.18 -9.96 2.63
C LEU A 359 9.44 -9.38 1.98
N GLY A 360 9.30 -8.55 0.95
CA GLY A 360 10.39 -7.81 0.32
C GLY A 360 11.01 -6.79 1.25
N GLU A 361 10.21 -6.07 2.05
CA GLU A 361 10.75 -5.16 3.08
C GLU A 361 11.58 -5.91 4.14
N PHE A 362 11.13 -7.10 4.55
CA PHE A 362 11.88 -7.96 5.47
C PHE A 362 13.17 -8.52 4.85
N GLU A 363 13.08 -9.07 3.62
CA GLU A 363 14.22 -9.61 2.87
C GLU A 363 15.29 -8.53 2.65
N SER A 364 14.87 -7.34 2.21
CA SER A 364 15.76 -6.21 2.00
C SER A 364 16.38 -5.74 3.31
N GLY A 365 15.65 -5.75 4.42
CA GLY A 365 16.20 -5.45 5.75
C GLY A 365 17.27 -6.44 6.20
N MET A 366 17.05 -7.75 5.99
CA MET A 366 18.03 -8.80 6.28
C MET A 366 19.27 -8.70 5.39
N MET A 367 19.09 -8.53 4.08
CA MET A 367 20.20 -8.38 3.16
C MET A 367 21.01 -7.11 3.47
N ALA A 368 20.35 -6.01 3.83
CA ALA A 368 21.04 -4.78 4.20
C ALA A 368 21.82 -4.93 5.51
N ALA A 369 21.37 -5.77 6.43
CA ALA A 369 22.14 -6.10 7.63
C ALA A 369 23.41 -6.91 7.31
N ALA A 370 23.38 -7.76 6.29
CA ALA A 370 24.50 -8.63 5.91
C ALA A 370 25.49 -7.98 4.92
N LEU A 371 24.98 -7.27 3.92
CA LEU A 371 25.73 -6.75 2.77
C LEU A 371 25.82 -5.21 2.75
N GLY A 372 25.02 -4.54 3.58
CA GLY A 372 24.84 -3.10 3.56
C GLY A 372 23.73 -2.62 2.61
N PRO A 373 23.20 -1.40 2.82
CA PRO A 373 22.06 -0.87 2.07
C PRO A 373 22.33 -0.66 0.57
N VAL A 374 23.53 -0.18 0.20
CA VAL A 374 23.93 0.03 -1.20
C VAL A 374 23.98 -1.28 -1.96
N ALA A 375 24.70 -2.28 -1.43
CA ALA A 375 24.83 -3.58 -2.08
C ALA A 375 23.47 -4.29 -2.18
N THR A 376 22.62 -4.15 -1.16
CA THR A 376 21.26 -4.71 -1.17
C THR A 376 20.41 -4.09 -2.26
N GLY A 377 20.37 -2.76 -2.37
CA GLY A 377 19.65 -2.08 -3.44
C GLY A 377 20.17 -2.45 -4.84
N PHE A 378 21.49 -2.60 -4.98
CA PHE A 378 22.12 -3.03 -6.23
C PHE A 378 21.74 -4.46 -6.61
N VAL A 379 21.86 -5.41 -5.68
CA VAL A 379 21.49 -6.82 -5.90
C VAL A 379 20.00 -6.96 -6.16
N GLY A 380 19.16 -6.21 -5.44
CA GLY A 380 17.73 -6.17 -5.65
C GLY A 380 17.35 -5.69 -7.05
N GLY A 381 17.90 -4.55 -7.48
CA GLY A 381 17.67 -4.02 -8.83
C GLY A 381 18.22 -4.93 -9.94
N LEU A 382 19.40 -5.52 -9.75
CA LEU A 382 19.96 -6.50 -10.69
C LEU A 382 19.10 -7.77 -10.74
N GLY A 383 18.65 -8.26 -9.59
CA GLY A 383 17.74 -9.39 -9.45
C GLY A 383 16.44 -9.16 -10.21
N THR A 384 15.85 -7.97 -10.12
CA THR A 384 14.67 -7.60 -10.90
C THR A 384 14.91 -7.65 -12.41
N ILE A 385 16.07 -7.19 -12.89
CA ILE A 385 16.45 -7.30 -14.31
C ILE A 385 16.60 -8.77 -14.73
N VAL A 386 17.25 -9.59 -13.90
CA VAL A 386 17.39 -11.03 -14.15
C VAL A 386 16.02 -11.72 -14.21
N VAL A 387 15.11 -11.38 -13.30
CA VAL A 387 13.73 -11.89 -13.30
C VAL A 387 13.02 -11.53 -14.60
N VAL A 388 13.15 -10.28 -15.09
CA VAL A 388 12.57 -9.89 -16.39
C VAL A 388 13.10 -10.76 -17.53
N LEU A 389 14.42 -10.96 -17.60
CA LEU A 389 15.06 -11.78 -18.64
C LEU A 389 14.65 -13.26 -18.55
N LEU A 390 14.52 -13.81 -17.34
CA LEU A 390 14.04 -15.16 -17.11
C LEU A 390 12.56 -15.30 -17.50
N TRP A 391 11.72 -14.33 -17.16
CA TRP A 391 10.28 -14.35 -17.51
C TRP A 391 10.04 -14.22 -19.00
N MET A 392 10.89 -13.49 -19.73
CA MET A 392 10.86 -13.49 -21.19
C MET A 392 11.06 -14.88 -21.80
N ARG A 393 11.81 -15.77 -21.12
CA ARG A 393 12.05 -17.16 -21.56
C ARG A 393 11.00 -18.14 -21.03
N LEU A 394 10.64 -18.04 -19.75
CA LEU A 394 9.72 -18.97 -19.07
C LEU A 394 8.25 -18.71 -19.44
N PHE A 395 7.88 -17.47 -19.74
CA PHE A 395 6.54 -17.07 -20.13
C PHE A 395 6.57 -16.36 -21.50
N PRO A 396 6.93 -17.07 -22.59
CA PRO A 396 7.01 -16.46 -23.91
C PRO A 396 5.67 -15.90 -24.38
N ASP A 397 4.55 -16.49 -23.93
CA ASP A 397 3.20 -16.01 -24.24
C ASP A 397 2.94 -14.62 -23.66
N LEU A 398 3.55 -14.28 -22.52
CA LEU A 398 3.47 -12.95 -21.94
C LEU A 398 4.10 -11.91 -22.87
N THR A 399 5.24 -12.22 -23.49
CA THR A 399 5.90 -11.29 -24.44
C THR A 399 5.11 -11.07 -25.72
N LYS A 400 4.20 -12.00 -26.04
CA LYS A 400 3.38 -11.99 -27.25
C LYS A 400 2.02 -11.29 -27.06
N VAL A 401 1.66 -10.92 -25.83
CA VAL A 401 0.41 -10.19 -25.55
C VAL A 401 0.42 -8.84 -26.26
N LYS A 402 -0.38 -8.74 -27.33
CA LYS A 402 -0.46 -7.54 -28.16
C LYS A 402 -1.42 -6.52 -27.59
N THR A 403 -2.55 -6.93 -27.05
CA THR A 403 -3.60 -6.03 -26.54
C THR A 403 -4.06 -6.47 -25.15
N LEU A 404 -4.81 -5.61 -24.47
CA LEU A 404 -5.35 -5.93 -23.14
C LEU A 404 -6.47 -6.99 -23.18
N GLN A 405 -7.05 -7.27 -24.34
CA GLN A 405 -8.20 -8.17 -24.50
C GLN A 405 -7.82 -9.66 -24.64
N GLY A 406 -6.53 -10.00 -24.63
CA GLY A 406 -6.02 -11.35 -24.87
C GLY A 406 -5.26 -11.46 -26.17
#